data_AF-A0AAE6KWN1-F1
#
_entry.id   AF-A0AAE6KWN1-F1
#
_cell.length_a   1.000
_cell.length_b   1.000
_cell.length_c   1.000
_cell.angle_alpha   90.00
_cell.angle_beta   90.00
_cell.angle_gamma   90.00
#
_symmetry.space_group_name_H-M   'P 1'
#
loop_
_entity.id
_entity.type
_entity.pdbx_description
1 polymer ?
#
loop_
_entity_poly.entity_id
_entity_poly.type
_entity_poly.pdbx_seq_one_letter_code
_entity_poly.pdbx_strand_id
1 'polypeptide(L)'
;MSTLSPAAALALVEAGAATAQRHGIQDPKSITLLTDLVVVKGPGFEDTAAMAWSGAILRSASIPSEEKAGMILRMLKQQGSEVPNATNR
;
A
#
# COMPACT_ATOMS: atom_id res chain seq x y z
N MET A 1 -1.92 -22.68 -1.76
CA MET A 1 -2.36 -21.42 -1.12
C MET A 1 -3.47 -21.78 -0.14
N SER A 2 -3.28 -21.55 1.15
CA SER A 2 -4.36 -21.77 2.13
C SER A 2 -5.42 -20.69 1.92
N THR A 3 -6.70 -21.09 1.87
CA THR A 3 -7.82 -20.15 1.77
C THR A 3 -7.91 -19.36 3.08
N LEU A 4 -8.01 -18.04 2.97
CA LEU A 4 -8.31 -17.19 4.12
C LEU A 4 -9.72 -17.51 4.63
N SER A 5 -9.88 -17.61 5.94
CA SER A 5 -11.21 -17.61 6.52
C SER A 5 -11.88 -16.25 6.29
N PRO A 6 -13.23 -16.17 6.26
CA PRO A 6 -13.93 -14.88 6.12
C PRO A 6 -13.52 -13.86 7.19
N ALA A 7 -13.30 -14.31 8.42
CA ALA A 7 -12.83 -13.46 9.52
C ALA A 7 -11.43 -12.91 9.26
N ALA A 8 -10.52 -13.73 8.74
CA ALA A 8 -9.17 -13.27 8.39
C ALA A 8 -9.19 -12.27 7.22
N ALA A 9 -10.06 -12.48 6.24
CA ALA A 9 -10.23 -11.54 5.14
C ALA A 9 -10.77 -10.18 5.62
N LEU A 10 -11.77 -10.19 6.51
CA LEU A 10 -12.32 -8.96 7.08
C LEU A 10 -11.27 -8.20 7.90
N ALA A 11 -10.47 -8.89 8.71
CA ALA A 11 -9.41 -8.27 9.50
C ALA A 11 -8.36 -7.53 8.63
N LEU A 12 -8.06 -8.05 7.43
CA LEU A 12 -7.17 -7.37 6.48
C LEU A 12 -7.81 -6.09 5.91
N VAL A 13 -9.11 -6.13 5.59
CA VAL A 13 -9.85 -4.96 5.13
C VAL A 13 -9.91 -3.88 6.20
N GLU A 14 -10.19 -4.27 7.45
CA GLU A 14 -10.19 -3.35 8.59
C GLU A 14 -8.81 -2.75 8.83
N ALA A 15 -7.74 -3.54 8.72
CA ALA A 15 -6.37 -3.04 8.85
C ALA A 15 -5.99 -2.05 7.72
N GLY A 16 -6.47 -2.29 6.50
CA GLY A 16 -6.35 -1.36 5.37
C GLY A 16 -7.04 -0.02 5.64
N ALA A 17 -8.31 -0.07 6.06
CA ALA A 17 -9.09 1.11 6.42
C ALA A 17 -8.47 1.88 7.60
N ALA A 18 -8.02 1.17 8.64
CA ALA A 18 -7.34 1.77 9.79
C ALA A 18 -6.04 2.46 9.39
N THR A 19 -5.30 1.91 8.41
CA THR A 19 -4.09 2.53 7.86
C THR A 19 -4.43 3.83 7.15
N ALA A 20 -5.45 3.84 6.30
CA ALA A 20 -5.91 5.08 5.65
C ALA A 20 -6.32 6.14 6.68
N GLN A 21 -7.10 5.75 7.69
CA GLN A 21 -7.55 6.64 8.76
C GLN A 21 -6.38 7.26 9.54
N ARG A 22 -5.36 6.46 9.92
CA ARG A 22 -4.16 6.96 10.61
C ARG A 22 -3.44 8.08 9.84
N HIS A 23 -3.55 8.06 8.52
CA HIS A 23 -2.90 9.03 7.62
C HIS A 23 -3.85 10.11 7.09
N GLY A 24 -5.08 10.20 7.62
CA GLY A 24 -6.06 11.21 7.23
C GLY A 24 -6.62 11.01 5.81
N ILE A 25 -6.50 9.80 5.26
CA ILE A 25 -6.99 9.47 3.92
C ILE A 25 -8.44 9.02 4.02
N GLN A 26 -9.33 9.70 3.30
CA GLN A 26 -10.77 9.46 3.36
C GLN A 26 -11.39 9.08 2.02
N ASP A 27 -10.70 9.30 0.90
CA ASP A 27 -11.28 8.99 -0.40
C ASP A 27 -11.29 7.47 -0.66
N PRO A 28 -12.37 6.91 -1.22
CA PRO A 28 -12.51 5.46 -1.39
C PRO A 28 -11.40 4.81 -2.21
N LYS A 29 -10.87 5.49 -3.25
CA LYS A 29 -9.87 4.91 -4.14
C LYS A 29 -8.55 4.70 -3.42
N SER A 30 -8.12 5.67 -2.64
CA SER A 30 -6.92 5.58 -1.82
C SER A 30 -7.07 4.54 -0.71
N ILE A 31 -8.25 4.44 -0.08
CA ILE A 31 -8.54 3.40 0.92
C ILE A 31 -8.43 2.00 0.29
N THR A 32 -8.97 1.80 -0.91
CA THR A 32 -8.82 0.53 -1.65
C THR A 32 -7.35 0.21 -1.89
N LEU A 33 -6.54 1.15 -2.39
CA LEU A 33 -5.11 0.91 -2.61
C LEU A 33 -4.37 0.49 -1.33
N LEU A 34 -4.60 1.17 -0.22
CA LEU A 34 -3.94 0.85 1.05
C LEU A 34 -4.41 -0.51 1.59
N THR A 35 -5.67 -0.85 1.37
CA THR A 35 -6.21 -2.17 1.70
C THR A 35 -5.55 -3.26 0.88
N ASP A 36 -5.42 -3.06 -0.44
CA ASP A 36 -4.73 -4.02 -1.32
C ASP A 36 -3.26 -4.20 -0.90
N LEU A 37 -2.59 -3.13 -0.49
CA LEU A 37 -1.23 -3.20 0.03
C LEU A 37 -1.14 -4.00 1.34
N VAL A 38 -2.08 -3.83 2.26
CA VAL A 38 -2.17 -4.66 3.47
C VAL A 38 -2.44 -6.13 3.13
N VAL A 39 -3.30 -6.42 2.15
CA VAL A 39 -3.57 -7.80 1.71
C VAL A 39 -2.32 -8.45 1.10
N VAL A 40 -1.56 -7.73 0.28
CA VAL A 40 -0.42 -8.27 -0.47
C VAL A 40 0.87 -8.29 0.35
N LYS A 41 1.10 -7.27 1.20
CA LYS A 41 2.34 -7.07 1.94
C LYS A 41 2.21 -7.34 3.44
N GLY A 42 0.98 -7.46 3.94
CA GLY A 42 0.67 -7.62 5.36
C GLY A 42 0.39 -6.28 6.06
N PRO A 43 -0.29 -6.30 7.22
CA PRO A 43 -0.44 -5.12 8.07
C PRO A 43 0.91 -4.52 8.46
N GLY A 44 1.01 -3.19 8.51
CA GLY A 44 2.27 -2.49 8.82
C GLY A 44 3.29 -2.51 7.67
N PHE A 45 2.85 -2.75 6.44
CA PHE A 45 3.72 -2.77 5.26
C PHE A 45 4.60 -1.52 5.18
N GLU A 46 4.09 -0.37 5.61
CA GLU A 46 4.75 0.94 5.56
C GLU A 46 6.01 1.06 6.45
N ASP A 47 6.21 0.09 7.34
CA ASP A 47 7.38 0.01 8.22
C ASP A 47 8.38 -1.08 7.78
N THR A 48 8.04 -1.84 6.73
CA THR A 48 8.96 -2.85 6.17
C THR A 48 10.08 -2.20 5.38
N ALA A 49 11.29 -2.77 5.39
CA ALA A 49 12.44 -2.23 4.68
C ALA A 49 12.18 -2.06 3.16
N ALA A 50 11.45 -3.00 2.55
CA ALA A 50 11.11 -2.96 1.12
C ALA A 50 10.11 -1.85 0.75
N MET A 51 9.37 -1.33 1.73
CA MET A 51 8.34 -0.32 1.54
C MET A 51 8.58 0.91 2.42
N ALA A 52 9.79 1.12 2.96
CA ALA A 52 10.08 2.26 3.83
C ALA A 52 9.77 3.62 3.17
N TRP A 53 9.89 3.69 1.84
CA TRP A 53 9.51 4.84 1.03
C TRP A 53 8.00 5.13 1.08
N SER A 54 7.13 4.11 1.16
CA SER A 54 5.68 4.31 1.26
C SER A 54 5.31 4.88 2.62
N GLY A 55 5.95 4.40 3.69
CA GLY A 55 5.81 4.96 5.03
C GLY A 55 6.30 6.40 5.12
N ALA A 56 7.39 6.75 4.42
CA ALA A 56 7.85 8.13 4.32
C ALA A 56 6.80 9.05 3.66
N ILE A 57 6.15 8.58 2.58
CA ILE A 57 5.05 9.32 1.93
C ILE A 57 3.86 9.45 2.88
N LEU A 58 3.45 8.36 3.51
CA LEU A 58 2.29 8.32 4.40
C LEU A 58 2.46 9.24 5.62
N ARG A 59 3.67 9.31 6.18
CA ARG A 59 4.01 10.15 7.34
C ARG A 59 4.40 11.58 6.99
N SER A 60 4.60 11.91 5.71
CA SER A 60 4.97 13.27 5.32
C SER A 60 3.86 14.27 5.64
N ALA A 61 4.24 15.37 6.29
CA ALA A 61 3.37 16.52 6.54
C ALA A 61 3.31 17.49 5.34
N SER A 62 4.26 17.39 4.40
CA SER A 62 4.30 18.25 3.22
C SER A 62 3.49 17.72 2.03
N ILE A 63 2.99 16.48 2.12
CA ILE A 63 2.17 15.86 1.09
C ILE A 63 0.72 15.88 1.59
N PRO A 64 -0.23 16.52 0.88
CA PRO A 64 -1.64 16.46 1.20
C PRO A 64 -2.14 15.01 1.27
N SER A 65 -3.03 14.69 2.21
CA SER A 65 -3.47 13.31 2.42
C SER A 65 -4.06 12.68 1.16
N GLU A 66 -4.79 13.46 0.37
CA GLU A 66 -5.38 13.07 -0.91
C GLU A 66 -4.35 12.71 -2.00
N GLU A 67 -3.09 13.16 -1.88
CA GLU A 67 -2.04 12.89 -2.88
C GLU A 67 -1.18 11.67 -2.54
N LYS A 68 -1.14 11.27 -1.26
CA LYS A 68 -0.23 10.22 -0.74
C LYS A 68 -0.38 8.91 -1.48
N ALA A 69 -1.61 8.41 -1.61
CA ALA A 69 -1.88 7.15 -2.28
C ALA A 69 -1.53 7.20 -3.79
N GLY A 70 -1.80 8.33 -4.45
CA GLY A 70 -1.41 8.54 -5.85
C GLY A 70 0.10 8.50 -6.06
N MET A 71 0.87 9.08 -5.14
CA MET A 71 2.34 8.99 -5.16
C MET A 71 2.83 7.57 -4.93
N ILE A 72 2.23 6.84 -3.98
CA ILE A 72 2.58 5.44 -3.72
C ILE A 72 2.33 4.58 -4.97
N LEU A 73 1.16 4.73 -5.60
CA LEU A 73 0.82 4.01 -6.82
C LEU A 73 1.81 4.30 -7.96
N ARG A 74 2.27 5.54 -8.09
CA ARG A 74 3.28 5.93 -9.09
C ARG A 74 4.62 5.23 -8.82
N MET A 75 5.07 5.20 -7.57
CA MET A 75 6.31 4.52 -7.20
C MET A 75 6.24 3.00 -7.42
N LEU A 76 5.11 2.36 -7.09
CA LEU A 76 4.90 0.94 -7.39
C LEU A 76 5.02 0.66 -8.88
N LYS A 77 4.45 1.52 -9.72
CA LYS A 77 4.56 1.40 -11.18
C LYS A 77 6.00 1.58 -11.67
N GLN A 78 6.74 2.55 -11.13
CA GLN A 78 8.14 2.78 -11.46
C GLN A 78 9.01 1.56 -11.10
N GLN A 79 8.86 1.02 -9.88
CA GLN A 79 9.60 -0.17 -9.45
C GLN A 79 9.22 -1.42 -10.25
N GLY A 80 7.94 -1.55 -10.63
CA GLY A 80 7.47 -2.62 -11.53
C GLY A 80 8.00 -2.48 -12.96
N SER A 81 8.26 -1.27 -13.44
CA SER A 81 8.89 -0.99 -14.74
C SER A 81 10.41 -1.21 -14.75
N GLU A 82 11.06 -1.25 -13.59
CA GLU A 82 12.51 -1.50 -13.46
C GLU A 82 12.88 -2.99 -13.39
N VAL A 83 11.93 -3.93 -13.55
CA VAL A 83 12.25 -5.36 -13.74
C VAL A 83 12.91 -5.56 -15.11
N PRO A 84 14.17 -6.03 -15.18
CA PRO A 84 14.91 -6.11 -16.42
C PRO A 84 14.25 -7.04 -17.44
N ASN A 85 14.42 -6.63 -18.70
CA ASN A 85 14.21 -7.41 -19.90
C ASN A 85 14.99 -8.73 -19.85
N ALA A 86 14.44 -9.74 -19.19
CA ALA A 86 14.95 -11.11 -19.22
C ALA A 86 14.33 -11.82 -20.41
N THR A 87 14.92 -11.64 -21.60
CA THR A 87 15.14 -12.66 -22.65
C THR A 87 15.80 -11.97 -23.85
N ASN A 88 17.13 -11.96 -23.88
CA ASN A 88 17.92 -12.06 -25.11
C ASN A 88 19.34 -12.48 -24.74
N ARG A 89 19.49 -13.76 -24.43
CA ARG A 89 20.71 -14.55 -24.66
C ARG A 89 20.31 -15.99 -24.94
#